data_AF-A0A972MPK4-F1
#
_entry.id   AF-A0A972MPK4-F1
#
_cell.length_a   1.000
_cell.length_b   1.000
_cell.length_c   1.000
_cell.angle_alpha   90.00
_cell.angle_beta   90.00
_cell.angle_gamma   90.00
#
_symmetry.space_group_name_H-M   'P 1'
#
loop_
_entity.id
_entity.type
_entity.pdbx_description
1 polymer ?
#
loop_
_entity_poly.entity_id
_entity_poly.type
_entity_poly.pdbx_seq_one_letter_code
_entity_poly.pdbx_strand_id
1 'polypeptide(L)'
;MRFIFPLLIFLTISLSSFELILNLFHSPFGQEVVNPQAHNLTWLYLLKQKYITLIELDIFTIHEKRHLLDVKRLFEQIYSLWYISIPISILIVIFAHFRGWIEKLFRYTLYIGVVINSILLLSSLLFLDSFILLHKLLFPKNSWIFPPDSTLIEWFPLEYFIEFSIIYILISSTAIYLLTLLKN
;
A
#
# COMPACT_ATOMS: atom_id res chain seq x y z
N MET A 1 -18.57 18.34 -13.45
CA MET A 1 -17.25 18.21 -12.82
C MET A 1 -16.79 16.79 -13.01
N ARG A 2 -15.64 16.62 -13.65
CA ARG A 2 -15.13 15.33 -14.12
C ARG A 2 -14.75 14.49 -12.87
N PHE A 3 -15.24 13.25 -12.78
CA PHE A 3 -14.94 12.28 -11.69
C PHE A 3 -13.43 12.11 -11.41
N ILE A 4 -12.60 12.52 -12.36
CA ILE A 4 -11.13 12.54 -12.30
C ILE A 4 -10.60 13.29 -11.07
N PHE A 5 -11.13 14.47 -10.72
CA PHE A 5 -10.59 15.24 -9.59
C PHE A 5 -10.84 14.53 -8.25
N PRO A 6 -12.09 14.15 -7.91
CA PRO A 6 -12.35 13.30 -6.74
C PRO A 6 -11.50 12.01 -6.70
N LEU A 7 -11.32 11.35 -7.85
CA LEU A 7 -10.51 10.13 -7.95
C LEU A 7 -9.04 10.38 -7.62
N LEU A 8 -8.45 11.49 -8.10
CA LEU A 8 -7.07 11.86 -7.79
C LEU A 8 -6.88 12.18 -6.30
N ILE A 9 -7.83 12.92 -5.69
CA ILE A 9 -7.79 13.17 -4.25
C ILE A 9 -7.87 11.85 -3.47
N PHE A 10 -8.78 10.95 -3.86
CA PHE A 10 -8.90 9.62 -3.26
C PHE A 10 -7.58 8.84 -3.38
N LEU A 11 -6.99 8.81 -4.58
CA LEU A 11 -5.72 8.13 -4.83
C LEU A 11 -4.61 8.67 -3.93
N THR A 12 -4.49 9.99 -3.79
CA THR A 12 -3.49 10.60 -2.89
C THR A 12 -3.71 10.19 -1.44
N ILE A 13 -4.96 10.19 -0.94
CA ILE A 13 -5.27 9.76 0.43
C ILE A 13 -4.97 8.27 0.63
N SER A 14 -5.39 7.44 -0.32
CA SER A 14 -5.11 6.00 -0.34
C SER A 14 -3.61 5.72 -0.29
N LEU A 15 -2.81 6.32 -1.18
CA LEU A 15 -1.35 6.16 -1.20
C LEU A 15 -0.68 6.69 0.09
N SER A 16 -1.17 7.81 0.64
CA SER A 16 -0.66 8.34 1.90
C SER A 16 -0.97 7.43 3.09
N SER A 17 -2.14 6.77 3.07
CA SER A 17 -2.53 5.78 4.08
C SER A 17 -1.67 4.52 3.97
N PHE A 18 -1.41 4.05 2.74
CA PHE A 18 -0.52 2.93 2.48
C PHE A 18 0.88 3.21 3.02
N GLU A 19 1.46 4.37 2.72
CA GLU A 19 2.79 4.73 3.18
C GLU A 19 2.88 4.92 4.70
N LEU A 20 1.86 5.53 5.30
CA LEU A 20 1.79 5.65 6.76
C LEU A 20 1.86 4.27 7.44
N ILE A 21 1.10 3.31 6.92
CA ILE A 21 1.06 1.95 7.48
C ILE A 21 2.35 1.22 7.19
N LEU A 22 2.92 1.36 6.00
CA LEU A 22 4.16 0.69 5.64
C LEU A 22 5.33 1.05 6.58
N ASN A 23 5.34 2.26 7.16
CA ASN A 23 6.36 2.67 8.13
C ASN A 23 6.00 2.40 9.61
N LEU A 24 4.72 2.24 9.93
CA LEU A 24 4.26 2.14 11.33
C LEU A 24 3.77 0.74 11.71
N PHE A 25 3.31 -0.04 10.75
CA PHE A 25 2.67 -1.31 11.00
C PHE A 25 3.66 -2.34 11.48
N HIS A 26 3.31 -2.94 12.62
CA HIS A 26 3.90 -4.15 13.15
C HIS A 26 2.72 -5.07 13.41
N SER A 27 2.79 -6.32 12.93
CA SER A 27 1.69 -7.27 13.09
C SER A 27 1.46 -7.56 14.58
N PRO A 28 0.26 -7.27 15.14
CA PRO A 28 -0.05 -7.56 16.55
C PRO A 28 -0.11 -9.06 16.86
N PHE A 29 -0.30 -9.92 15.85
CA PHE A 29 -0.36 -11.38 15.99
C PHE A 29 0.77 -12.09 15.26
N GLY A 30 1.78 -11.33 14.82
CA GLY A 30 2.94 -11.85 14.10
C GLY A 30 3.73 -12.83 14.95
N GLN A 31 4.28 -13.85 14.30
CA GLN A 31 5.21 -14.76 14.96
C GLN A 31 6.50 -14.03 15.34
N GLU A 32 7.22 -14.53 16.34
CA GLU A 32 8.54 -14.00 16.65
C GLU A 32 9.44 -14.15 15.42
N VAL A 33 9.96 -13.01 14.96
CA VAL A 33 10.83 -12.97 13.79
C VAL A 33 12.16 -13.64 14.11
N VAL A 34 12.44 -14.76 13.45
CA VAL A 34 13.77 -15.38 13.49
C VAL A 34 14.77 -14.45 12.81
N ASN A 35 15.83 -14.08 13.55
CA ASN A 35 16.84 -13.09 13.15
C ASN A 35 16.26 -11.66 12.90
N PRO A 36 15.89 -10.93 13.97
CA PRO A 36 15.32 -9.58 13.88
C PRO A 36 16.21 -8.58 13.15
N GLN A 37 17.54 -8.75 13.21
CA GLN A 37 18.48 -7.88 12.51
C GLN A 37 18.34 -8.02 11.00
N ALA A 38 18.31 -9.25 10.47
CA ALA A 38 18.16 -9.49 9.03
C ALA A 38 16.78 -9.03 8.51
N HIS A 39 15.73 -9.20 9.32
CA HIS A 39 14.41 -8.68 9.02
C HIS A 39 14.39 -7.14 8.94
N ASN A 40 15.01 -6.45 9.90
CA ASN A 40 15.14 -5.00 9.86
C ASN A 40 15.95 -4.51 8.64
N LEU A 41 17.03 -5.21 8.29
CA LEU A 41 17.80 -4.92 7.07
C LEU A 41 16.97 -5.11 5.80
N THR A 42 16.06 -6.08 5.79
CA THR A 42 15.12 -6.29 4.67
C THR A 42 14.16 -5.11 4.53
N TRP A 43 13.62 -4.59 5.63
CA TRP A 43 12.81 -3.38 5.61
C TRP A 43 13.59 -2.15 5.16
N LEU A 44 14.83 -1.97 5.64
CA LEU A 44 15.70 -0.88 5.18
C LEU A 44 16.00 -0.98 3.68
N TYR A 45 16.24 -2.20 3.18
CA TYR A 45 16.41 -2.47 1.75
C TYR A 45 15.16 -2.07 0.95
N LEU A 46 13.97 -2.48 1.39
CA LEU A 46 12.72 -2.19 0.70
C LEU A 46 12.37 -0.70 0.72
N LEU A 47 12.51 -0.03 1.86
CA LEU A 47 11.95 1.31 2.08
C LEU A 47 12.95 2.47 1.97
N LYS A 48 14.24 2.24 2.25
CA LYS A 48 15.22 3.33 2.41
C LYS A 48 16.37 3.27 1.41
N GLN A 49 16.75 2.08 0.95
CA GLN A 49 17.87 1.94 0.01
C GLN A 49 17.52 2.52 -1.36
N LYS A 50 18.32 3.47 -1.86
CA LYS A 50 18.06 4.14 -3.14
C LYS A 50 18.33 3.27 -4.37
N TYR A 51 19.29 2.35 -4.28
CA TYR A 51 19.71 1.55 -5.43
C TYR A 51 18.86 0.30 -5.59
N ILE A 52 18.42 0.04 -6.82
CA ILE A 52 17.66 -1.16 -7.21
C ILE A 52 18.66 -2.28 -7.52
N THR A 53 19.10 -2.98 -6.49
CA THR A 53 20.04 -4.11 -6.56
C THR A 53 19.47 -5.31 -5.81
N LEU A 54 20.05 -6.50 -5.99
CA LEU A 54 19.73 -7.64 -5.13
C LEU A 54 20.11 -7.31 -3.67
N ILE A 55 19.34 -7.85 -2.73
CA ILE A 55 19.66 -7.78 -1.31
C ILE A 55 20.81 -8.74 -0.98
N GLU A 56 21.80 -8.25 -0.23
CA GLU A 56 23.00 -9.00 0.17
C GLU A 56 22.82 -9.61 1.58
N LEU A 57 21.84 -10.49 1.72
CA LEU A 57 21.61 -11.26 2.96
C LEU A 57 21.65 -12.76 2.66
N ASP A 58 22.53 -13.50 3.34
CA ASP A 58 22.75 -14.93 3.07
C ASP A 58 21.61 -15.84 3.54
N ILE A 59 20.73 -15.32 4.42
CA ILE A 59 19.52 -16.02 4.86
C ILE A 59 18.50 -16.22 3.73
N PHE A 60 18.60 -15.44 2.65
CA PHE A 60 17.74 -15.56 1.49
C PHE A 60 18.38 -16.38 0.38
N THR A 61 17.60 -17.29 -0.17
CA THR A 61 17.90 -17.94 -1.43
C THR A 61 17.94 -16.93 -2.58
N ILE A 62 18.58 -17.29 -3.69
CA ILE A 62 18.61 -16.43 -4.89
C ILE A 62 17.20 -16.13 -5.43
N HIS A 63 16.24 -17.04 -5.21
CA HIS A 63 14.85 -16.86 -5.62
C HIS A 63 14.14 -15.81 -4.77
N GLU A 64 14.27 -15.87 -3.45
CA GLU A 64 13.72 -14.86 -2.53
C GLU A 64 14.34 -13.48 -2.77
N LYS A 65 15.67 -13.42 -2.99
CA LYS A 65 16.36 -12.16 -3.33
C LYS A 65 15.79 -11.50 -4.59
N ARG A 66 15.48 -12.30 -5.61
CA ARG A 66 14.86 -11.81 -6.86
C ARG A 66 13.44 -11.31 -6.63
N HIS A 67 12.66 -12.01 -5.81
CA HIS A 67 11.31 -11.53 -5.48
C HIS A 67 11.35 -10.22 -4.69
N LEU A 68 12.22 -10.10 -3.69
CA LEU A 68 12.42 -8.86 -2.95
C LEU A 68 12.84 -7.70 -3.87
N LEU A 69 13.64 -7.98 -4.91
CA LEU A 69 13.97 -6.99 -5.94
C LEU A 69 12.74 -6.56 -6.75
N ASP A 70 11.83 -7.49 -7.09
CA ASP A 70 10.58 -7.15 -7.75
C ASP A 70 9.65 -6.32 -6.85
N VAL A 71 9.52 -6.69 -5.56
CA VAL A 71 8.77 -5.93 -4.56
C VAL A 71 9.36 -4.52 -4.39
N LYS A 72 10.68 -4.40 -4.33
CA LYS A 72 11.36 -3.10 -4.28
C LYS A 72 11.00 -2.21 -5.46
N ARG A 73 11.01 -2.76 -6.68
CA ARG A 73 10.63 -2.00 -7.90
C ARG A 73 9.18 -1.54 -7.84
N LEU A 74 8.28 -2.39 -7.34
CA LEU A 74 6.88 -2.03 -7.14
C LEU A 74 6.74 -0.87 -6.13
N PHE A 75 7.47 -0.92 -5.01
CA PHE A 75 7.46 0.17 -4.02
C PHE A 75 7.97 1.49 -4.61
N GLU A 76 9.05 1.47 -5.38
CA GLU A 76 9.54 2.68 -6.07
C GLU A 76 8.49 3.29 -7.03
N GLN A 77 7.74 2.45 -7.75
CA GLN A 77 6.64 2.91 -8.61
C GLN A 77 5.50 3.53 -7.80
N ILE A 78 5.12 2.90 -6.68
CA ILE A 78 4.10 3.42 -5.76
C ILE A 78 4.54 4.76 -5.18
N TYR A 79 5.81 4.89 -4.76
CA TYR A 79 6.35 6.15 -4.24
C TYR A 79 6.40 7.25 -5.28
N SER A 80 6.82 6.93 -6.51
CA SER A 80 6.78 7.89 -7.62
C SER A 80 5.37 8.41 -7.86
N LEU A 81 4.39 7.51 -7.92
CA LEU A 81 2.97 7.89 -8.08
C LEU A 81 2.48 8.74 -6.90
N TRP A 82 2.85 8.37 -5.67
CA TRP A 82 2.47 9.11 -4.47
C TRP A 82 3.03 10.54 -4.48
N TYR A 83 4.34 10.71 -4.73
CA TYR A 83 4.99 12.02 -4.79
C TYR A 83 4.40 12.93 -5.87
N ILE A 84 3.99 12.38 -7.01
CA ILE A 84 3.33 13.15 -8.08
C ILE A 84 1.89 13.50 -7.71
N SER A 85 1.18 12.57 -7.05
CA SER A 85 -0.24 12.77 -6.72
C SER A 85 -0.46 13.90 -5.71
N ILE A 86 0.44 14.09 -4.73
CA ILE A 86 0.32 15.12 -3.69
C ILE A 86 0.18 16.53 -4.25
N PRO A 87 1.16 17.08 -5.02
CA PRO A 87 1.06 18.44 -5.52
C PRO A 87 -0.14 18.65 -6.44
N ILE A 88 -0.49 17.64 -7.25
CA ILE A 88 -1.68 17.69 -8.13
C ILE A 88 -2.95 17.82 -7.27
N SER A 89 -3.09 17.00 -6.24
CA SER A 89 -4.22 17.03 -5.32
C SER A 89 -4.33 18.35 -4.56
N ILE A 90 -3.20 18.92 -4.11
CA ILE A 90 -3.17 20.25 -3.48
C ILE A 90 -3.67 21.33 -4.45
N LEU A 91 -3.18 21.35 -5.69
CA LEU A 91 -3.62 22.32 -6.71
C LEU A 91 -5.12 22.18 -7.01
N ILE A 92 -5.64 20.95 -7.07
CA ILE A 92 -7.07 20.67 -7.27
C ILE A 92 -7.89 21.22 -6.09
N VAL A 93 -7.46 21.01 -4.86
CA VAL A 93 -8.16 21.51 -3.66
C VAL A 93 -8.18 23.04 -3.63
N ILE A 94 -7.03 23.67 -3.86
CA ILE A 94 -6.92 25.14 -3.94
C ILE A 94 -7.84 25.69 -5.04
N PHE A 95 -7.80 25.08 -6.23
CA PHE A 95 -8.66 25.48 -7.34
C PHE A 95 -10.15 25.31 -7.02
N ALA A 96 -10.53 24.21 -6.36
CA ALA A 96 -11.91 23.94 -5.96
C ALA A 96 -12.40 24.91 -4.89
N HIS A 97 -11.53 25.32 -3.97
CA HIS A 97 -11.81 26.34 -2.95
C HIS A 97 -12.13 27.70 -3.61
N PHE A 98 -11.23 28.22 -4.45
CA PHE A 98 -11.43 29.52 -5.11
C PHE A 98 -12.63 29.58 -6.04
N ARG A 99 -13.07 28.42 -6.53
CA ARG A 99 -14.23 28.30 -7.43
C ARG A 99 -15.52 27.93 -6.69
N GLY A 100 -15.49 27.74 -5.37
CA GLY A 100 -16.69 27.49 -4.54
C GLY A 100 -17.30 26.09 -4.65
N TRP A 101 -16.52 25.05 -4.98
CA TRP A 101 -17.03 23.67 -5.15
C TRP A 101 -16.27 22.62 -4.35
N ILE A 102 -15.51 23.05 -3.35
CA ILE A 102 -14.74 22.17 -2.46
C ILE A 102 -15.61 21.11 -1.78
N GLU A 103 -16.81 21.46 -1.31
CA GLU A 103 -17.73 20.51 -0.69
C GLU A 103 -18.16 19.39 -1.65
N LYS A 104 -18.43 19.75 -2.90
CA LYS A 104 -18.82 18.80 -3.95
C LYS A 104 -17.65 17.89 -4.31
N LEU A 105 -16.43 18.44 -4.37
CA LEU A 105 -15.20 17.65 -4.55
C LEU A 105 -15.07 16.61 -3.43
N PHE A 106 -15.08 17.04 -2.16
CA PHE A 106 -14.90 16.14 -1.02
C PHE A 106 -16.01 15.09 -0.90
N ARG A 107 -17.26 15.46 -1.19
CA ARG A 107 -18.38 14.50 -1.20
C ARG A 107 -18.19 13.41 -2.26
N TYR A 108 -17.76 13.76 -3.46
CA TYR A 108 -17.48 12.73 -4.47
C TYR A 108 -16.24 11.91 -4.15
N THR A 109 -15.21 12.50 -3.52
CA THR A 109 -14.06 11.74 -3.02
C THR A 109 -14.51 10.70 -2.01
N LEU A 110 -15.43 11.08 -1.10
CA LEU A 110 -16.03 10.14 -0.15
C LEU A 110 -16.79 9.01 -0.87
N TYR A 111 -17.64 9.32 -1.86
CA TYR A 111 -18.38 8.28 -2.58
C TYR A 111 -17.47 7.30 -3.31
N ILE A 112 -16.44 7.80 -3.99
CA ILE A 112 -15.42 6.96 -4.63
C ILE A 112 -14.71 6.11 -3.58
N GLY A 113 -14.31 6.72 -2.46
CA GLY A 113 -13.65 6.04 -1.37
C GLY A 113 -14.47 4.92 -0.76
N VAL A 114 -15.76 5.17 -0.49
CA VAL A 114 -16.69 4.16 0.02
C VAL A 114 -16.78 2.99 -0.95
N VAL A 115 -16.95 3.23 -2.26
CA VAL A 115 -17.05 2.17 -3.26
C VAL A 115 -15.77 1.35 -3.32
N ILE A 116 -14.60 1.99 -3.47
CA ILE A 116 -13.32 1.29 -3.63
C ILE A 116 -12.95 0.55 -2.34
N ASN A 117 -13.08 1.18 -1.18
CA ASN A 117 -12.75 0.53 0.10
C ASN A 117 -13.73 -0.60 0.44
N SER A 118 -14.99 -0.54 0.00
CA SER A 118 -15.93 -1.66 0.12
C SER A 118 -15.50 -2.84 -0.76
N ILE A 119 -15.03 -2.59 -1.98
CA ILE A 119 -14.48 -3.64 -2.85
C ILE A 119 -13.24 -4.26 -2.20
N LEU A 120 -12.32 -3.45 -1.66
CA LEU A 120 -11.14 -3.96 -0.96
C LEU A 120 -11.51 -4.78 0.28
N LEU A 121 -12.52 -4.36 1.03
CA LEU A 121 -13.04 -5.11 2.17
C LEU A 121 -13.63 -6.46 1.73
N LEU A 122 -14.42 -6.49 0.66
CA LEU A 122 -14.92 -7.74 0.09
C LEU A 122 -13.78 -8.65 -0.39
N SER A 123 -12.74 -8.10 -1.02
CA SER A 123 -11.54 -8.86 -1.41
C SER A 123 -10.82 -9.46 -0.20
N SER A 124 -10.85 -8.79 0.96
CA SER A 124 -10.27 -9.33 2.20
C SER A 124 -11.02 -10.55 2.76
N LEU A 125 -12.30 -10.73 2.40
CA LEU A 125 -13.05 -11.96 2.74
C LEU A 125 -12.63 -13.16 1.87
N LEU A 126 -12.10 -12.90 0.68
CA LEU A 126 -11.55 -13.89 -0.26
C LEU A 126 -10.04 -13.68 -0.39
N PHE A 127 -9.35 -13.53 0.75
CA PHE A 127 -8.00 -12.98 0.77
C PHE A 127 -7.00 -13.81 -0.03
N LEU A 128 -7.02 -15.14 0.10
CA LEU A 128 -6.07 -16.02 -0.61
C LEU A 128 -6.20 -15.88 -2.14
N ASP A 129 -7.42 -15.94 -2.67
CA ASP A 129 -7.66 -15.78 -4.10
C ASP A 129 -7.26 -14.38 -4.59
N SER A 130 -7.59 -13.35 -3.78
CA SER A 130 -7.22 -11.97 -4.05
C SER A 130 -5.70 -11.76 -4.04
N PHE A 131 -5.01 -12.38 -3.09
CA PHE A 131 -3.55 -12.36 -2.97
C PHE A 131 -2.91 -13.01 -4.19
N ILE A 132 -3.37 -14.20 -4.59
CA ILE A 132 -2.89 -14.90 -5.79
C ILE A 132 -3.13 -14.07 -7.05
N LEU A 133 -4.33 -13.48 -7.20
CA LEU A 133 -4.67 -12.64 -8.34
C LEU A 133 -3.75 -11.42 -8.43
N LEU A 134 -3.57 -10.71 -7.30
CA LEU A 134 -2.68 -9.55 -7.23
C LEU A 134 -1.25 -9.92 -7.62
N HIS A 135 -0.72 -11.03 -7.10
CA HIS A 135 0.63 -11.46 -7.41
C HIS A 135 0.81 -11.87 -8.87
N LYS A 136 -0.21 -12.49 -9.49
CA LYS A 136 -0.21 -12.79 -10.93
C LYS A 136 -0.22 -11.53 -11.81
N LEU A 137 -0.83 -10.44 -11.33
CA LEU A 137 -0.90 -9.18 -12.07
C LEU A 137 0.38 -8.35 -11.94
N LEU A 138 0.99 -8.35 -10.75
CA LEU A 138 2.11 -7.46 -10.43
C LEU A 138 3.49 -8.09 -10.62
N PHE A 139 3.58 -9.43 -10.58
CA PHE A 139 4.88 -10.11 -10.56
C PHE A 139 5.02 -11.14 -11.70
N PRO A 140 6.26 -11.41 -12.14
CA PRO A 140 6.55 -12.49 -13.08
C PRO A 140 6.00 -13.84 -12.60
N LYS A 141 5.69 -14.70 -13.58
CA LYS A 141 5.19 -16.05 -13.29
C LYS A 141 6.18 -16.82 -12.40
N ASN A 142 5.66 -17.40 -11.32
CA ASN A 142 6.41 -18.21 -10.34
C ASN A 142 7.52 -17.46 -9.57
N SER A 143 7.62 -16.13 -9.64
CA SER A 143 8.65 -15.41 -8.87
C SER A 143 8.30 -15.24 -7.38
N TRP A 144 7.06 -15.53 -6.99
CA TRP A 144 6.50 -15.31 -5.65
C TRP A 144 6.00 -16.61 -4.98
N ILE A 145 6.33 -17.78 -5.55
CA ILE A 145 5.97 -19.09 -5.00
C ILE A 145 7.22 -19.66 -4.32
N PHE A 146 7.12 -19.93 -3.02
CA PHE A 146 8.24 -20.39 -2.20
C PHE A 146 7.94 -21.73 -1.53
N PRO A 147 8.97 -22.50 -1.15
CA PRO A 147 8.77 -23.68 -0.32
C PRO A 147 8.31 -23.29 1.10
N PRO A 148 7.66 -24.20 1.85
CA PRO A 148 7.10 -23.89 3.18
C PRO A 148 8.10 -23.42 4.23
N ASP A 149 9.38 -23.73 4.06
CA ASP A 149 10.51 -23.34 4.93
C ASP A 149 11.19 -22.03 4.48
N SER A 150 10.57 -21.28 3.57
CA SER A 150 11.08 -19.98 3.12
C SER A 150 11.05 -18.94 4.23
N THR A 151 12.19 -18.25 4.39
CA THR A 151 12.34 -17.09 5.28
C THR A 151 11.29 -16.01 4.99
N LEU A 152 10.93 -15.81 3.71
CA LEU A 152 9.88 -14.84 3.35
C LEU A 152 8.48 -15.26 3.79
N ILE A 153 8.15 -16.55 3.73
CA ILE A 153 6.86 -17.05 4.24
C ILE A 153 6.80 -16.93 5.76
N GLU A 154 7.91 -17.23 6.44
CA GLU A 154 7.99 -17.12 7.90
C GLU A 154 7.84 -15.66 8.38
N TRP A 155 8.52 -14.71 7.73
CA TRP A 155 8.47 -13.31 8.13
C TRP A 155 7.22 -12.57 7.65
N PHE A 156 6.68 -12.94 6.49
CA PHE A 156 5.49 -12.33 5.90
C PHE A 156 4.44 -13.41 5.60
N PRO A 157 3.86 -14.03 6.65
CA PRO A 157 2.83 -15.03 6.48
C PRO A 157 1.54 -14.39 5.94
N LEU A 158 0.59 -15.19 5.48
CA LEU A 158 -0.64 -14.68 4.86
C LEU A 158 -1.42 -13.76 5.82
N GLU A 159 -1.43 -14.11 7.11
CA GLU A 159 -2.05 -13.37 8.20
C GLU A 159 -1.52 -11.94 8.32
N TYR A 160 -0.20 -11.76 8.14
CA TYR A 160 0.42 -10.43 8.13
C TYR A 160 -0.23 -9.51 7.09
N PHE A 161 -0.45 -10.02 5.88
CA PHE A 161 -1.05 -9.24 4.80
C PHE A 161 -2.56 -9.01 5.00
N ILE A 162 -3.27 -9.96 5.62
CA ILE A 162 -4.68 -9.77 6.01
C ILE A 162 -4.79 -8.60 6.99
N GLU A 163 -4.01 -8.62 8.06
CA GLU A 163 -4.00 -7.56 9.08
C GLU A 163 -3.62 -6.20 8.48
N PHE A 164 -2.55 -6.17 7.69
CA PHE A 164 -2.13 -4.98 6.96
C PHE A 164 -3.28 -4.42 6.11
N SER A 165 -3.98 -5.28 5.36
CA SER A 165 -5.07 -4.86 4.47
C SER A 165 -6.26 -4.26 5.23
N ILE A 166 -6.64 -4.85 6.37
CA ILE A 166 -7.75 -4.37 7.21
C ILE A 166 -7.41 -3.01 7.82
N ILE A 167 -6.22 -2.87 8.39
CA ILE A 167 -5.75 -1.60 8.98
C ILE A 167 -5.65 -0.52 7.91
N TYR A 168 -5.19 -0.88 6.72
CA TYR A 168 -5.16 0.00 5.55
C TYR A 168 -6.54 0.51 5.15
N ILE A 169 -7.52 -0.37 5.04
CA ILE A 169 -8.90 0.03 4.72
C ILE A 169 -9.44 0.97 5.82
N LEU A 170 -9.18 0.69 7.09
CA LEU A 170 -9.64 1.49 8.21
C LEU A 170 -9.03 2.90 8.21
N ILE A 171 -7.71 3.02 8.09
CA ILE A 171 -6.99 4.30 8.07
C ILE A 171 -7.39 5.12 6.85
N SER A 172 -7.44 4.49 5.67
CA SER A 172 -7.87 5.16 4.43
C SER A 172 -9.29 5.69 4.56
N SER A 173 -10.23 4.87 5.05
CA SER A 173 -11.63 5.28 5.24
C SER A 173 -11.76 6.41 6.26
N THR A 174 -10.99 6.35 7.34
CA THR A 174 -10.95 7.41 8.37
C THR A 174 -10.42 8.72 7.79
N ALA A 175 -9.31 8.69 7.05
CA ALA A 175 -8.74 9.88 6.42
C ALA A 175 -9.71 10.53 5.42
N ILE A 176 -10.41 9.73 4.62
CA ILE A 176 -11.42 10.21 3.67
C ILE A 176 -12.62 10.83 4.42
N TYR A 177 -13.07 10.21 5.51
CA TYR A 177 -14.15 10.76 6.33
C TYR A 177 -13.75 12.10 6.95
N LEU A 178 -12.55 12.19 7.54
CA LEU A 178 -12.01 13.42 8.14
C LEU A 178 -11.90 14.56 7.12
N LEU A 179 -11.52 14.27 5.86
CA LEU A 179 -11.52 15.28 4.79
C LEU A 179 -12.88 15.97 4.66
N THR A 180 -13.97 15.24 4.85
CA THR A 180 -15.33 15.81 4.75
C THR A 180 -15.75 16.65 5.95
N LEU A 181 -14.95 16.69 7.03
CA LEU A 181 -15.15 17.56 8.18
C LEU A 181 -14.44 18.92 8.02
N LEU A 182 -13.48 19.02 7.09
CA LEU A 182 -12.76 20.26 6.76
C LEU A 182 -13.61 21.27 5.95
N LYS A 183 -14.94 21.22 6.09
CA LYS A 183 -15.90 22.03 5.33
C LYS A 183 -16.08 23.47 5.86
N ASN A 184 -15.25 23.89 6.81
CA ASN A 184 -15.32 25.20 7.45
C ASN A 184 -14.19 26.10 6.98
#